data_AF-A0AAN6MH72-F1
#
_entry.id   AF-A0AAN6MH72-F1
#
_cell.length_a   1.000
_cell.length_b   1.000
_cell.length_c   1.000
_cell.angle_alpha   90.00
_cell.angle_beta   90.00
_cell.angle_gamma   90.00
#
_symmetry.space_group_name_H-M   'P 1'
#
loop_
_entity.id
_entity.type
_entity.pdbx_description
1 polymer ?
#
loop_
_entity_poly.entity_id
_entity_poly.type
_entity_poly.pdbx_seq_one_letter_code
_entity_poly.pdbx_strand_id
1 'polypeptide(L)' 'MLQRLATRGKTSGRDDDQEDRAKRRIEAFKNSAAKNLLKQLSKNPIYKIDCTASIEEVQTKFRSCVEKCLGEGRKEPKD' A
#
# COMPACT_ATOMS: atom_id res chain seq x y z
N MET A 1 6.02 -10.04 -0.73
CA MET A 1 4.69 -10.14 -0.08
C MET A 1 4.47 -11.48 0.62
N LEU A 2 4.57 -12.62 -0.07
CA LEU A 2 4.33 -13.95 0.53
C LEU A 2 5.13 -14.21 1.81
N GLN A 3 6.42 -13.89 1.84
CA GLN A 3 7.25 -14.02 3.04
C GLN A 3 6.70 -13.22 4.23
N ARG A 4 6.22 -11.98 3.99
CA ARG A 4 5.64 -11.13 5.04
C ARG A 4 4.36 -11.73 5.62
N LEU A 5 3.51 -12.31 4.75
CA LEU A 5 2.29 -13.00 5.18
C LEU A 5 2.63 -14.28 5.96
N ALA A 6 3.58 -15.08 5.49
CA ALA A 6 4.01 -16.30 6.19
C ALA A 6 4.55 -16.00 7.60
N THR A 7 5.39 -14.96 7.76
CA THR A 7 5.86 -14.53 9.08
C THR A 7 4.70 -14.09 9.98
N ARG A 8 3.72 -13.35 9.45
CA ARG A 8 2.54 -12.94 10.19
C ARG A 8 1.65 -14.11 10.60
N GLY A 9 1.43 -15.08 9.72
CA GLY A 9 0.63 -16.28 10.01
C GLY A 9 1.17 -17.08 11.19
N LYS A 10 2.51 -17.16 11.33
CA LYS A 10 3.17 -17.85 12.45
C LYS A 10 2.87 -17.22 13.81
N THR A 11 2.69 -15.90 13.89
CA THR A 11 2.52 -15.18 15.16
C THR A 11 1.07 -14.80 15.45
N SER A 12 0.22 -14.72 14.44
CA SER A 12 -1.16 -14.22 14.57
C SER A 12 -2.25 -15.30 14.54
N GLY A 13 -1.92 -16.55 14.20
CA GLY A 13 -2.92 -17.62 14.06
C GLY A 13 -3.84 -17.43 12.85
N ARG A 14 -3.44 -16.62 11.86
CA ARG A 14 -4.24 -16.31 10.67
C ARG A 14 -4.21 -17.43 9.64
N ASP A 15 -5.36 -18.09 9.46
CA ASP A 15 -5.53 -19.16 8.46
C ASP A 15 -5.36 -18.67 7.00
N ASP A 16 -5.67 -17.40 6.73
CA ASP A 16 -5.59 -16.79 5.41
C ASP A 16 -4.16 -16.43 4.95
N ASP A 17 -3.18 -16.61 5.84
CA ASP A 17 -1.75 -16.39 5.60
C ASP A 17 -0.97 -17.68 5.27
N GLN A 18 -1.63 -18.85 5.27
CA GLN A 18 -1.03 -20.10 4.75
C GLN A 18 -0.68 -19.96 3.26
N GLU A 19 0.45 -20.53 2.84
CA GLU A 19 1.06 -20.25 1.53
C GLU A 19 0.10 -20.34 0.35
N ASP A 20 -0.67 -21.43 0.24
CA ASP A 20 -1.60 -21.62 -0.88
C ASP A 20 -2.76 -20.63 -0.87
N ARG A 21 -3.28 -20.29 0.32
CA ARG A 21 -4.36 -19.31 0.47
C ARG A 21 -3.85 -17.89 0.21
N ALA A 22 -2.66 -17.57 0.70
CA ALA A 22 -1.98 -16.30 0.47
C ALA A 22 -1.70 -16.07 -1.03
N LYS A 23 -1.22 -17.10 -1.75
CA LYS A 23 -1.03 -17.04 -3.21
C LYS A 23 -2.34 -16.73 -3.94
N ARG A 24 -3.42 -17.47 -3.65
CA ARG A 24 -4.74 -17.24 -4.27
C ARG A 24 -5.25 -15.82 -4.04
N ARG A 25 -5.07 -15.28 -2.83
CA ARG A 25 -5.50 -13.92 -2.48
C ARG A 25 -4.70 -12.85 -3.23
N ILE A 26 -3.39 -13.02 -3.34
CA ILE A 26 -2.53 -12.09 -4.11
C ILE A 26 -2.93 -12.09 -5.58
N GLU A 27 -3.16 -13.27 -6.17
CA GLU A 27 -3.56 -13.38 -7.58
C GLU A 27 -4.97 -12.79 -7.81
N ALA A 28 -5.94 -13.06 -6.93
CA ALA A 28 -7.27 -12.44 -7.02
C ALA A 28 -7.19 -10.91 -6.95
N PHE A 29 -6.34 -10.36 -6.07
CA PHE A 29 -6.12 -8.92 -5.97
C PHE A 29 -5.54 -8.33 -7.25
N LYS A 30 -4.49 -8.96 -7.82
CA LYS A 30 -3.86 -8.50 -9.07
C LYS A 30 -4.83 -8.55 -10.25
N ASN A 31 -5.61 -9.62 -10.37
CA ASN A 31 -6.43 -9.88 -11.55
C ASN A 31 -7.74 -9.09 -11.56
N SER A 32 -8.25 -8.68 -10.40
CA SER A 32 -9.55 -8.00 -10.31
C SER A 32 -9.48 -6.70 -9.50
N ALA A 33 -9.21 -6.80 -8.20
CA ALA A 33 -9.39 -5.67 -7.28
C ALA A 33 -8.49 -4.47 -7.62
N ALA A 34 -7.22 -4.72 -7.95
CA ALA A 34 -6.27 -3.67 -8.29
C ALA A 34 -6.68 -2.93 -9.57
N LYS A 35 -7.07 -3.65 -10.62
CA LYS A 35 -7.44 -3.07 -11.91
C LYS A 35 -8.69 -2.20 -11.80
N ASN A 36 -9.72 -2.68 -11.09
CA ASN A 36 -10.96 -1.94 -10.90
C ASN A 36 -10.76 -0.68 -10.05
N LEU A 37 -10.01 -0.80 -8.94
CA LEU A 37 -9.69 0.33 -8.08
C LEU A 37 -8.89 1.40 -8.83
N LEU A 38 -7.86 1.01 -9.59
CA LEU A 38 -7.07 1.95 -10.39
C LEU A 38 -7.93 2.68 -11.43
N LYS A 39 -8.88 1.98 -12.09
CA LYS A 39 -9.81 2.60 -13.03
C LYS A 39 -10.75 3.61 -12.37
N GLN A 40 -11.19 3.34 -11.14
CA GLN A 40 -12.03 4.27 -10.38
C GLN A 40 -11.22 5.50 -9.92
N LEU A 41 -9.99 5.29 -9.47
CA LEU A 41 -9.14 6.33 -8.91
C LEU A 41 -8.43 7.20 -9.96
N SER A 42 -8.38 6.77 -11.23
CA SER A 42 -7.64 7.48 -12.30
C SER A 42 -8.14 8.88 -12.62
N LYS A 43 -9.25 9.33 -12.00
CA LYS A 43 -9.72 10.72 -12.06
C LYS A 43 -8.89 11.67 -11.18
N ASN A 44 -8.07 11.14 -10.27
CA ASN A 44 -7.19 11.88 -9.39
C ASN A 44 -5.72 11.48 -9.63
N PRO A 45 -4.74 12.31 -9.22
CA PRO A 45 -3.34 11.91 -9.20
C PRO A 45 -3.12 10.63 -8.37
N ILE A 46 -2.49 9.62 -8.96
CA ILE A 46 -2.12 8.38 -8.29
C ILE A 46 -0.60 8.34 -8.12
N TYR A 47 -0.15 8.31 -6.86
CA TYR A 47 1.26 8.10 -6.54
C TYR A 47 1.52 6.63 -6.21
N LYS A 48 2.46 6.02 -6.93
CA LYS A 48 2.91 4.64 -6.68
C LYS A 48 4.12 4.66 -5.76
N ILE A 49 4.11 3.78 -4.76
CA ILE A 49 5.20 3.60 -3.80
C ILE A 49 5.69 2.16 -3.92
N ASP A 50 7.00 1.98 -4.06
CA ASP A 50 7.61 0.65 -4.04
C ASP A 50 7.65 0.13 -2.60
N CYS A 51 6.80 -0.85 -2.30
CA CYS A 51 6.72 -1.47 -0.98
C CYS A 51 7.70 -2.64 -0.79
N THR A 52 8.61 -2.89 -1.73
CA THR A 52 9.68 -3.90 -1.59
C THR A 52 10.92 -3.37 -0.88
N ALA A 53 11.08 -2.04 -0.85
CA ALA A 53 12.11 -1.30 -0.10
C ALA A 53 11.99 -1.47 1.43
N SER A 54 12.94 -0.88 2.18
CA SER A 54 12.92 -0.83 3.64
C SER A 54 11.73 -0.03 4.17
N ILE A 55 11.40 -0.19 5.46
CA ILE A 55 10.26 0.52 6.07
C ILE A 55 10.50 2.03 6.02
N GLU A 56 11.72 2.46 6.27
CA GLU A 56 12.17 3.84 6.31
C GLU A 56 12.03 4.50 4.93
N GLU A 57 12.45 3.80 3.87
CA GLU A 57 12.33 4.27 2.48
C GLU A 57 10.86 4.38 2.06
N VAL A 58 10.05 3.38 2.39
CA VAL A 58 8.59 3.40 2.12
C VAL A 58 7.92 4.56 2.84
N GLN A 59 8.24 4.78 4.12
CA GLN A 59 7.70 5.90 4.90
C GLN A 59 8.14 7.26 4.34
N THR A 60 9.40 7.40 3.96
CA THR A 60 9.93 8.63 3.36
C THR A 60 9.21 8.94 2.06
N LYS A 61 9.02 7.94 1.19
CA LYS A 61 8.29 8.12 -0.06
C LYS A 61 6.82 8.46 0.18
N PHE A 62 6.19 7.80 1.15
CA PHE A 62 4.81 8.06 1.54
C PHE A 62 4.61 9.51 1.99
N ARG A 63 5.45 10.03 2.90
CA ARG A 63 5.38 11.43 3.36
C ARG A 63 5.48 12.41 2.19
N SER A 64 6.46 12.21 1.31
CA SER A 64 6.61 13.04 0.11
C SER A 64 5.38 13.01 -0.81
N CYS A 65 4.71 11.86 -0.95
CA CYS A 65 3.47 11.77 -1.71
C CYS A 65 2.31 12.51 -1.03
N VAL A 66 2.19 12.39 0.30
CA VAL A 66 1.16 13.10 1.08
C VAL A 66 1.36 14.61 1.03
N GLU A 67 2.58 15.11 1.18
CA GLU A 67 2.91 16.54 1.07
C GLU A 67 2.50 17.10 -0.30
N LYS A 68 2.77 16.36 -1.39
CA LYS A 68 2.32 16.73 -2.74
C LYS A 68 0.80 16.76 -2.88
N CYS A 69 0.10 15.83 -2.23
CA CYS A 69 -1.36 15.80 -2.22
C CYS A 69 -1.99 16.94 -1.42
N LEU A 70 -1.34 17.36 -0.33
CA LEU A 70 -1.82 18.42 0.57
C LEU A 70 -1.42 19.83 0.10
N GLY A 71 -0.48 19.93 -0.84
CA GLY A 71 0.08 21.19 -1.36
C GLY A 71 1.09 21.82 -0.38
N GLU A 72 2.06 22.57 -0.91
CA GLU A 72 2.85 23.51 -0.09
C GLU A 72 1.92 24.61 0.45
N GLY A 73 1.19 24.37 1.53
CA GLY A 73 0.34 25.40 2.12
C GLY A 73 -0.82 24.93 2.99
N ARG A 74 -0.52 24.45 4.20
CA ARG A 74 -1.04 25.19 5.36
C ARG A 74 0.09 26.09 5.84
N LYS A 75 0.14 27.33 5.36
CA LYS A 75 0.74 28.37 6.19
C LYS A 75 -0.20 28.49 7.39
N GLU A 76 0.33 28.28 8.59
CA GLU A 76 -0.42 28.58 9.80
C GLU A 76 -0.97 30.01 9.69
N PRO A 77 -2.21 30.26 10.14
CA PRO A 77 -2.71 31.63 10.24
C PRO A 77 -1.70 32.40 11.09
N LYS A 78 -1.12 33.46 10.51
CA LYS A 78 -0.37 34.43 11.31
C LYS A 78 -1.42 35.20 12.09
N ASP A 79 -1.29 35.16 13.42
CA ASP A 79 -2.06 35.98 14.36
C ASP A 79 -1.99 37.47 14.01
#